data_AF-A0A502JI64-F1
#
_entry.id   AF-A0A502JI64-F1
#
_cell.length_a   1.000
_cell.length_b   1.000
_cell.length_c   1.000
_cell.angle_alpha   90.00
_cell.angle_beta   90.00
_cell.angle_gamma   90.00
#
_symmetry.space_group_name_H-M   'P 1'
#
loop_
_entity.id
_entity.type
_entity.pdbx_description
1 polymer ?
#
loop_
_entity_poly.entity_id
_entity_poly.type
_entity_poly.pdbx_seq_one_letter_code
_entity_poly.pdbx_strand_id
1 'polypeptide(L)'
;MDEISSVRSTQSSVIHKNEKTIQKEMIRDTRDLVRYTTDVGISDNGRFLKGFSIRGVENNRVGISIDGINLPDSEENSLYARYGNFNSSRLSIDSELVREIDIVRGSDSFNQGSGYLGGGVNYRTLEAGDFLLPNKNYGCLLYTSPSPRDTERCR
;
A
#
# COMPACT_ATOMS: atom_id res chain seq x y z
N MET A 1 31.30 -2.46 32.80
CA MET A 1 31.80 -2.49 31.42
C MET A 1 30.60 -2.77 30.55
N ASP A 2 30.08 -1.71 29.94
CA ASP A 2 28.86 -1.66 29.13
C ASP A 2 29.17 -2.06 27.68
N GLU A 3 28.51 -3.09 27.19
CA GLU A 3 28.38 -3.46 25.76
C GLU A 3 27.32 -4.58 25.78
N ILE A 4 26.06 -4.37 25.40
CA ILE A 4 25.58 -4.29 24.01
C ILE A 4 24.24 -3.54 24.04
N SER A 5 24.30 -2.22 23.97
CA SER A 5 23.16 -1.36 23.63
C SER A 5 23.34 -0.84 22.20
N SER A 6 23.41 -1.72 21.20
CA SER A 6 23.49 -1.28 19.80
C SER A 6 23.15 -2.39 18.80
N VAL A 7 21.96 -2.97 18.90
CA VAL A 7 21.25 -3.41 17.69
C VAL A 7 20.33 -2.26 17.30
N ARG A 8 20.92 -1.13 16.90
CA ARG A 8 20.24 -0.22 15.97
C ARG A 8 20.09 -1.03 14.69
N SER A 9 19.00 -1.79 14.59
CA SER A 9 18.39 -2.05 13.30
C SER A 9 18.34 -0.70 12.61
N THR A 10 18.94 -0.60 11.43
CA THR A 10 18.83 0.54 10.53
C THR A 10 17.34 0.76 10.30
N GLN A 11 16.69 1.52 11.20
CA GLN A 11 15.24 1.61 11.26
C GLN A 11 14.77 2.32 10.00
N SER A 12 14.44 1.51 8.99
CA SER A 12 13.46 1.91 7.98
C SER A 12 12.28 2.46 8.76
N SER A 13 11.96 3.73 8.52
CA SER A 13 10.95 4.42 9.30
C SER A 13 9.58 3.91 8.87
N VAL A 14 9.05 2.93 9.59
CA VAL A 14 7.75 2.31 9.29
C VAL A 14 6.62 3.22 9.78
N ILE A 15 5.66 3.48 8.91
CA ILE A 15 4.43 4.19 9.23
C ILE A 15 3.30 3.16 9.28
N HIS A 16 2.72 2.99 10.46
CA HIS A 16 1.61 2.09 10.69
C HIS A 16 0.28 2.84 10.58
N LYS A 17 -0.59 2.39 9.68
CA LYS A 17 -1.97 2.89 9.53
C LYS A 17 -2.94 1.77 9.87
N ASN A 18 -3.52 1.86 11.06
CA ASN A 18 -4.55 0.92 11.52
C ASN A 18 -5.92 1.35 10.98
N GLU A 19 -6.90 0.44 11.05
CA GLU A 19 -8.30 0.67 10.67
C GLU A 19 -8.87 2.03 11.14
N LYS A 20 -8.65 2.42 12.40
CA LYS A 20 -9.12 3.71 12.93
C LYS A 20 -8.53 4.91 12.18
N THR A 21 -7.26 4.83 11.79
CA THR A 21 -6.57 5.86 11.02
C THR A 21 -7.08 5.88 9.58
N ILE A 22 -7.26 4.70 8.98
CA ILE A 22 -7.82 4.53 7.63
C ILE A 22 -9.20 5.19 7.55
N GLN A 23 -10.07 4.93 8.53
CA GLN A 23 -11.41 5.53 8.61
C GLN A 23 -11.35 7.04 8.87
N LYS A 24 -10.50 7.50 9.80
CA LYS A 24 -10.39 8.93 10.16
C LYS A 24 -9.87 9.77 9.00
N GLU A 25 -8.88 9.27 8.26
CA GLU A 25 -8.32 9.94 7.09
C GLU A 25 -9.17 9.71 5.82
N MET A 26 -10.22 8.87 5.91
CA MET A 26 -11.09 8.48 4.80
C MET A 26 -10.28 7.97 3.60
N ILE A 27 -9.37 7.03 3.88
CA ILE A 27 -8.56 6.37 2.85
C ILE A 27 -9.46 5.38 2.11
N ARG A 28 -9.70 5.63 0.82
CA ARG A 28 -10.52 4.78 -0.07
C ARG A 28 -9.77 4.22 -1.29
N ASP A 29 -8.68 4.89 -1.66
CA ASP A 29 -7.83 4.52 -2.78
C ASP A 29 -6.38 4.74 -2.35
N THR A 30 -5.46 4.11 -3.07
CA THR A 30 -4.01 4.28 -2.97
C THR A 30 -3.58 5.74 -3.00
N ARG A 31 -4.27 6.61 -3.74
CA ARG A 31 -4.01 8.07 -3.78
C ARG A 31 -4.32 8.76 -2.46
N ASP A 32 -5.38 8.32 -1.77
CA ASP A 32 -5.76 8.88 -0.47
C ASP A 32 -4.81 8.38 0.63
N LEU A 33 -4.26 7.16 0.50
CA LEU A 33 -3.28 6.58 1.44
C LEU A 33 -2.02 7.44 1.59
N VAL A 34 -1.51 8.00 0.49
CA VAL A 34 -0.26 8.76 0.49
C VAL A 34 -0.46 10.25 0.78
N ARG A 35 -1.71 10.75 0.81
CA ARG A 35 -2.00 12.19 0.94
C ARG A 35 -1.37 12.84 2.16
N TYR A 36 -1.43 12.16 3.30
CA TYR A 36 -0.92 12.65 4.58
C TYR A 36 0.41 11.99 4.98
N THR A 37 1.01 11.23 4.07
CA THR A 37 2.24 10.48 4.32
C THR A 37 3.39 11.17 3.59
N THR A 38 4.35 11.73 4.34
CA THR A 38 5.51 12.38 3.72
C THR A 38 6.48 11.37 3.12
N ASP A 39 7.22 11.79 2.10
CA ASP A 39 8.19 10.98 1.33
C ASP A 39 7.61 9.81 0.53
N VAL A 40 6.28 9.67 0.51
CA VAL A 40 5.56 8.63 -0.21
C VAL A 40 4.62 9.29 -1.20
N GLY A 41 4.70 8.86 -2.45
CA GLY A 41 3.88 9.31 -3.55
C GLY A 41 3.33 8.14 -4.34
N ILE A 42 2.65 8.47 -5.43
CA ILE A 42 2.10 7.49 -6.38
C ILE A 42 2.90 7.58 -7.68
N SER A 43 3.20 6.42 -8.25
CA SER A 43 3.69 6.31 -9.62
C SER A 43 2.50 6.06 -10.53
N ASP A 44 2.20 7.02 -11.39
CA ASP A 44 1.05 7.00 -12.31
C ASP A 44 1.52 7.54 -13.67
N ASN A 45 1.11 6.87 -14.76
CA ASN A 45 1.37 7.35 -16.12
C ASN A 45 0.18 8.10 -16.74
N GLY A 46 -0.84 8.40 -15.94
CA GLY A 46 -2.07 9.10 -16.31
C GLY A 46 -3.23 8.18 -16.68
N ARG A 47 -2.95 6.94 -17.10
CA ARG A 47 -3.98 5.93 -17.44
C ARG A 47 -3.96 4.73 -16.50
N PHE A 48 -2.79 4.38 -16.00
CA PHE A 48 -2.52 3.16 -15.25
C PHE A 48 -1.73 3.50 -13.98
N LEU A 49 -2.22 3.00 -12.85
CA LEU A 49 -1.55 3.13 -11.56
C LEU A 49 -0.40 2.12 -11.50
N LYS A 50 0.84 2.60 -11.53
CA LYS A 50 2.05 1.76 -11.48
C LYS A 50 2.51 1.44 -10.07
N GLY A 51 1.79 1.92 -9.05
CA GLY A 51 2.05 1.67 -7.64
C GLY A 51 2.56 2.90 -6.91
N PHE A 52 3.54 2.71 -6.02
CA PHE A 52 4.04 3.74 -5.11
C PHE A 52 5.41 4.28 -5.54
N SER A 53 5.71 5.49 -5.09
CA SER A 53 7.03 6.10 -5.16
C SER A 53 7.47 6.47 -3.75
N ILE A 54 8.68 6.08 -3.33
CA ILE A 54 9.22 6.39 -2.00
C ILE A 54 10.59 7.02 -2.19
N ARG A 55 10.76 8.26 -1.71
CA ARG A 55 12.03 9.02 -1.80
C ARG A 55 12.65 9.06 -3.20
N GLY A 56 11.83 9.20 -4.24
CA GLY A 56 12.26 9.27 -5.64
C GLY A 56 12.54 7.91 -6.29
N VAL A 57 12.31 6.81 -5.59
CA VAL A 57 12.36 5.45 -6.13
C VAL A 57 10.93 4.99 -6.44
N GLU A 58 10.71 4.43 -7.63
CA GLU A 58 9.37 4.05 -8.10
C GLU A 58 9.38 2.74 -8.93
N ASN A 59 8.21 2.32 -9.41
CA ASN A 59 7.98 1.07 -10.15
C ASN A 59 8.37 -0.17 -9.33
N ASN A 60 8.99 -1.19 -9.96
CA ASN A 60 9.38 -2.46 -9.34
C ASN A 60 10.50 -2.33 -8.29
N ARG A 61 10.86 -1.09 -7.91
CA ARG A 61 11.82 -0.79 -6.84
C ARG A 61 11.13 -0.38 -5.54
N VAL A 62 9.80 -0.29 -5.56
CA VAL A 62 8.96 -0.17 -4.36
C VAL A 62 8.06 -1.41 -4.29
N GLY A 63 8.28 -2.20 -3.24
CA GLY A 63 7.58 -3.45 -3.02
C GLY A 63 6.13 -3.20 -2.62
N ILE A 64 5.24 -4.08 -3.05
CA ILE A 64 3.86 -4.12 -2.54
C ILE A 64 3.59 -5.55 -2.15
N SER A 65 3.16 -5.77 -0.91
CA SER A 65 2.77 -7.09 -0.43
C SER A 65 1.38 -7.07 0.17
N ILE A 66 0.69 -8.20 0.10
CA ILE A 66 -0.59 -8.44 0.76
C ILE A 66 -0.42 -9.69 1.61
N ASP A 67 -0.64 -9.58 2.91
CA ASP A 67 -0.51 -10.69 3.87
C ASP A 67 0.88 -11.39 3.80
N GLY A 68 1.92 -10.63 3.46
CA GLY A 68 3.30 -11.12 3.28
C GLY A 68 3.59 -11.73 1.91
N ILE A 69 2.62 -11.75 1.00
CA ILE A 69 2.80 -12.20 -0.39
C ILE A 69 3.10 -10.99 -1.27
N ASN A 70 4.27 -11.01 -1.93
CA ASN A 70 4.65 -9.95 -2.86
C ASN A 70 3.80 -9.99 -4.13
N LEU A 71 3.28 -8.82 -4.51
CA LEU A 71 2.56 -8.65 -5.75
C LEU A 71 3.49 -8.71 -6.96
N PRO A 72 3.01 -9.19 -8.11
CA PRO A 72 3.82 -9.25 -9.31
C PRO A 72 4.31 -7.87 -9.73
N ASP A 73 5.50 -7.88 -10.34
CA ASP A 73 6.12 -6.71 -10.94
C ASP A 73 5.30 -6.22 -12.13
N SER A 74 5.29 -4.91 -12.34
CA SER A 74 4.71 -4.31 -13.53
C SER A 74 5.71 -4.36 -14.67
N GLU A 75 5.30 -4.95 -15.78
CA GLU A 75 6.09 -4.99 -17.00
C GLU A 75 5.60 -3.94 -18.01
N GLU A 76 6.54 -3.14 -18.52
CA GLU A 76 6.28 -2.18 -19.58
C GLU A 76 7.33 -2.35 -20.67
N ASN A 77 6.90 -2.78 -21.85
CA ASN A 77 7.79 -2.87 -23.00
C ASN A 77 7.95 -1.49 -23.64
N SER A 78 9.16 -0.92 -23.58
CA SER A 78 9.46 0.43 -24.09
C SER A 78 9.20 0.58 -25.60
N LEU A 79 9.29 -0.49 -26.39
CA LEU A 79 8.98 -0.47 -27.83
C LEU A 79 7.47 -0.37 -28.09
N TYR A 80 6.65 -0.99 -27.24
CA TYR A 80 5.20 -1.05 -27.40
C TYR A 80 4.43 -0.06 -26.53
N ALA A 81 5.10 0.62 -25.60
CA ALA A 81 4.50 1.61 -24.70
C ALA A 81 3.74 2.70 -25.48
N ARG A 82 4.27 3.13 -26.64
CA ARG A 82 3.64 4.14 -27.51
C ARG A 82 2.34 3.68 -28.15
N TYR A 83 2.16 2.37 -28.32
CA TYR A 83 0.96 1.77 -28.90
C TYR A 83 -0.11 1.49 -27.84
N GLY A 84 0.22 1.59 -26.54
CA GLY A 84 -0.76 1.48 -25.46
C GLY A 84 -1.41 0.11 -25.32
N ASN A 85 -0.81 -0.93 -25.89
CA ASN A 85 -1.38 -2.28 -25.95
C ASN A 85 -1.18 -3.10 -24.66
N PHE A 86 -0.31 -2.66 -23.76
CA PHE A 86 0.00 -3.37 -22.51
C PHE A 86 -0.50 -2.59 -21.30
N ASN A 87 -1.15 -3.30 -20.39
CA ASN A 87 -1.59 -2.76 -19.11
C ASN A 87 -0.46 -2.92 -18.08
N SER A 88 0.24 -1.83 -17.79
CA SER A 88 1.27 -1.76 -16.75
C SER A 88 0.70 -1.34 -15.38
N SER A 89 -0.60 -1.51 -15.16
CA SER A 89 -1.19 -1.27 -13.84
C SER A 89 -0.75 -2.35 -12.87
N ARG A 90 -0.37 -1.94 -11.67
CA ARG A 90 -0.20 -2.86 -10.54
C ARG A 90 -1.54 -3.08 -9.86
N LEU A 91 -1.69 -4.24 -9.25
CA LEU A 91 -2.89 -4.56 -8.47
C LEU A 91 -2.98 -3.59 -7.27
N SER A 92 -4.10 -2.90 -7.16
CA SER A 92 -4.49 -2.11 -5.99
C SER A 92 -5.47 -2.91 -5.15
N ILE A 93 -5.30 -2.89 -3.83
CA ILE A 93 -6.29 -3.42 -2.90
C ILE A 93 -7.20 -2.29 -2.41
N ASP A 94 -8.47 -2.64 -2.18
CA ASP A 94 -9.40 -1.76 -1.51
C ASP A 94 -9.02 -1.62 -0.03
N SER A 95 -8.81 -0.39 0.42
CA SER A 95 -8.47 -0.09 1.81
C SER A 95 -9.57 -0.48 2.80
N GLU A 96 -10.81 -0.70 2.35
CA GLU A 96 -11.92 -1.17 3.19
C GLU A 96 -11.77 -2.64 3.58
N LEU A 97 -11.06 -3.44 2.78
CA LEU A 97 -10.81 -4.86 3.05
C LEU A 97 -9.52 -5.10 3.84
N VAL A 98 -8.87 -4.03 4.27
CA VAL A 98 -7.56 -4.04 4.91
C VAL A 98 -7.68 -3.59 6.35
N ARG A 99 -7.11 -4.39 7.25
CA ARG A 99 -7.03 -4.11 8.68
C ARG A 99 -5.95 -3.07 9.00
N GLU A 100 -4.78 -3.26 8.41
CA GLU A 100 -3.62 -2.41 8.63
C GLU A 100 -2.76 -2.27 7.38
N ILE A 101 -2.16 -1.09 7.24
CA ILE A 101 -1.25 -0.75 6.14
C ILE A 101 0.06 -0.27 6.76
N ASP A 102 1.13 -0.98 6.44
CA ASP A 102 2.48 -0.67 6.88
C ASP A 102 3.28 -0.11 5.72
N ILE A 103 3.69 1.15 5.86
CA ILE A 103 4.53 1.81 4.86
C ILE A 103 5.96 1.83 5.35
N VAL A 104 6.80 1.02 4.73
CA VAL A 104 8.22 0.86 5.05
C VAL A 104 9.01 1.82 4.16
N ARG A 105 9.71 2.78 4.77
CA ARG A 105 10.49 3.81 4.05
C ARG A 105 11.98 3.56 4.17
N GLY A 106 12.63 3.29 3.04
CA GLY A 106 14.03 2.89 2.98
C GLY A 106 14.17 1.41 2.63
N SER A 107 15.37 1.02 2.25
CA SER A 107 15.65 -0.33 1.77
C SER A 107 15.37 -1.39 2.83
N ASP A 108 14.50 -2.35 2.53
CA ASP A 108 14.17 -3.49 3.40
C ASP A 108 14.19 -4.81 2.62
N SER A 109 15.09 -4.90 1.63
CA SER A 109 15.22 -6.07 0.76
C SER A 109 15.62 -7.35 1.49
N PHE A 110 16.17 -7.24 2.71
CA PHE A 110 16.56 -8.40 3.51
C PHE A 110 15.35 -9.15 4.08
N ASN A 111 14.35 -8.42 4.61
CA ASN A 111 13.17 -9.04 5.21
C ASN A 111 12.07 -9.30 4.17
N GLN A 112 11.90 -8.38 3.21
CA GLN A 112 10.76 -8.41 2.29
C GLN A 112 11.11 -8.96 0.89
N GLY A 113 12.40 -9.07 0.58
CA GLY A 113 12.89 -9.64 -0.67
C GLY A 113 13.04 -8.64 -1.81
N SER A 114 12.88 -9.14 -3.04
CA SER A 114 13.06 -8.34 -4.26
C SER A 114 12.04 -7.19 -4.35
N GLY A 115 12.46 -6.07 -4.92
CA GLY A 115 11.61 -4.91 -5.13
C GLY A 115 11.51 -3.95 -3.95
N TYR A 116 12.12 -4.23 -2.80
CA TYR A 116 12.12 -3.34 -1.62
C TYR A 116 13.33 -2.40 -1.54
N LEU A 117 13.80 -1.90 -2.69
CA LEU A 117 14.98 -1.02 -2.75
C LEU A 117 14.70 0.37 -2.16
N GLY A 118 13.54 0.96 -2.49
CA GLY A 118 13.05 2.21 -1.90
C GLY A 118 12.24 2.00 -0.61
N GLY A 119 11.93 0.74 -0.30
CA GLY A 119 10.95 0.33 0.70
C GLY A 119 9.72 -0.29 0.05
N GLY A 120 8.59 -0.25 0.73
CA GLY A 120 7.36 -0.83 0.22
C GLY A 120 6.13 -0.58 1.08
N VAL A 121 4.98 -0.97 0.54
CA VAL A 121 3.68 -0.89 1.22
C VAL A 121 3.19 -2.32 1.45
N ASN A 122 2.98 -2.67 2.71
CA ASN A 122 2.47 -3.97 3.09
C ASN A 122 1.02 -3.81 3.56
N TYR A 123 0.13 -4.57 2.94
CA TYR A 123 -1.27 -4.64 3.31
C TYR A 123 -1.51 -5.88 4.14
N ARG A 124 -2.37 -5.76 5.15
CA ARG A 124 -2.89 -6.91 5.87
C ARG A 124 -4.40 -6.90 5.83
N THR A 125 -4.97 -7.97 5.31
CA THR A 125 -6.41 -8.08 5.08
C THR A 125 -7.17 -8.30 6.39
N LEU A 126 -8.47 -8.00 6.36
CA LEU A 126 -9.36 -8.29 7.48
C LEU A 126 -9.52 -9.81 7.64
N GLU A 127 -9.41 -10.30 8.88
CA GLU A 127 -9.61 -11.70 9.20
C GLU A 127 -11.01 -11.96 9.77
N ALA A 128 -11.47 -13.20 9.74
CA ALA A 128 -12.77 -13.58 10.33
C ALA A 128 -12.88 -13.18 11.82
N GLY A 129 -11.76 -13.22 12.56
CA GLY A 129 -11.69 -12.80 13.96
C GLY A 129 -12.02 -11.34 14.20
N ASP A 130 -11.84 -10.47 13.19
CA ASP A 130 -12.13 -9.04 13.31
C ASP A 130 -13.65 -8.74 13.28
N PHE A 131 -14.47 -9.69 12.81
CA PHE A 131 -15.93 -9.56 12.77
C PHE A 131 -16.66 -10.29 13.91
N LEU A 132 -15.96 -11.16 14.64
CA LEU A 132 -16.58 -12.01 15.67
C LEU A 132 -16.60 -11.29 17.02
N LEU A 133 -17.81 -11.01 17.52
CA LEU A 133 -17.99 -10.61 18.90
C LEU A 133 -17.70 -11.81 19.83
N PRO A 134 -17.24 -11.57 21.08
CA PRO A 134 -17.03 -12.65 22.05
C PRO A 134 -18.29 -13.52 22.18
N ASN A 135 -18.13 -14.85 22.06
CA ASN A 135 -19.21 -15.85 22.08
C ASN A 135 -20.23 -15.79 20.92
N LYS A 136 -19.87 -15.21 19.76
CA LYS A 136 -20.68 -15.30 18.53
C LYS A 136 -19.90 -15.99 17.42
N ASN A 137 -20.60 -16.81 16.62
CA ASN A 137 -20.03 -17.56 15.50
C ASN A 137 -20.31 -16.91 14.14
N TYR A 138 -20.93 -15.73 14.12
CA TYR A 138 -21.27 -14.99 12.90
C TYR A 138 -21.10 -13.49 13.12
N GLY A 139 -20.67 -12.79 12.07
CA GLY A 139 -20.52 -11.34 12.00
C GLY A 139 -20.64 -10.88 10.56
N CYS A 140 -21.21 -9.69 10.34
CA CYS A 140 -21.27 -9.05 9.04
C CYS A 140 -20.85 -7.59 9.17
N LEU A 141 -20.09 -7.10 8.18
CA LEU A 141 -19.74 -5.69 8.05
C LEU A 141 -20.49 -5.12 6.85
N LEU A 142 -21.23 -4.04 7.06
CA LEU A 142 -21.83 -3.24 6.01
C LEU A 142 -21.18 -1.88 6.03
N TYR A 143 -20.41 -1.57 4.99
CA TYR A 143 -19.81 -0.27 4.79
C TYR A 143 -20.53 0.46 3.67
N THR A 144 -20.87 1.73 3.91
CA THR A 144 -21.42 2.61 2.89
C THR A 144 -20.72 3.96 3.00
N SER A 145 -20.13 4.41 1.91
CA SER A 145 -19.41 5.68 1.92
C SER A 145 -19.72 6.50 0.65
N PRO A 146 -20.37 7.66 0.80
CA PRO A 146 -20.57 8.57 -0.33
C PRO A 146 -19.27 9.34 -0.63
N SER A 147 -18.93 9.50 -1.92
CA SER A 147 -17.76 10.27 -2.39
C SER A 147 -18.20 11.48 -3.23
N PRO A 148 -18.01 12.72 -2.77
CA PRO A 148 -18.35 13.92 -3.55
C PRO A 148 -17.40 14.18 -4.74
N ARG A 149 -16.18 13.61 -4.71
CA ARG A 149 -15.15 13.84 -5.75
C ARG A 149 -15.52 13.24 -7.10
N ASP A 150 -16.35 12.19 -7.12
CA ASP A 150 -16.70 11.49 -8.36
C ASP A 150 -17.90 12.12 -9.09
N THR A 151 -18.75 12.85 -8.35
CA THR A 151 -19.91 13.55 -8.94
C THR A 151 -19.54 14.72 -9.86
N GLU A 152 -18.33 15.28 -9.74
CA GLU A 152 -17.86 16.39 -10.60
C GLU A 152 -17.31 15.92 -11.95
N ARG A 153 -16.98 14.61 -12.12
CA ARG A 153 -16.56 14.02 -13.39
C ARG A 153 -17.72 13.65 -14.32
N CYS A 154 -18.94 13.63 -13.81
CA CYS A 154 -20.16 13.31 -14.56
C CYS A 154 -20.89 14.53 -15.15
N ARG A 155 -20.21 15.69 -15.26
CA ARG A 155 -20.72 16.86 -15.99
C ARG A 155 -20.01 17.09 -17.30
#